data_AF-A0A6A6Y3I7-F1
#
_entry.id   AF-A0A6A6Y3I7-F1
#
_cell.length_a   1.000
_cell.length_b   1.000
_cell.length_c   1.000
_cell.angle_alpha   90.00
_cell.angle_beta   90.00
_cell.angle_gamma   90.00
#
_symmetry.space_group_name_H-M   'P 1'
#
loop_
_entity.id
_entity.type
_entity.pdbx_description
1 polymer ?
#
loop_
_entity_poly.entity_id
_entity_poly.type
_entity_poly.pdbx_seq_one_letter_code
_entity_poly.pdbx_strand_id
1 'polypeptide(L)'
;MLWTEPAGVTPGKTRGSTHFSLIRFNETAYSEIRRFIVISNKGQYSQCIPIQTYRGQGTRKHGIVVEDHSLIYTGDEDDEPPELLPGERITKQPLRVEPTGSETLESASRVNFGKVYTVEHNVKVLDIGVVCPQHIYLLVNYFTDALTSV
;
A
#
# COMPACT_ATOMS: atom_id res chain seq x y z
N MET A 1 -9.59 -0.13 -1.32
CA MET A 1 -10.75 -1.02 -1.48
C MET A 1 -10.84 -2.00 -0.33
N LEU A 2 -12.04 -2.53 -0.09
CA LEU A 2 -12.20 -3.72 0.74
C LEU A 2 -11.65 -4.94 -0.01
N TRP A 3 -10.72 -5.65 0.61
CA TRP A 3 -10.13 -6.88 0.08
C TRP A 3 -10.43 -8.03 1.03
N THR A 4 -10.86 -9.16 0.47
CA THR A 4 -11.10 -10.39 1.23
C THR A 4 -10.12 -11.46 0.77
N GLU A 5 -9.45 -12.11 1.72
CA GLU A 5 -8.57 -13.25 1.46
C GLU A 5 -8.81 -14.40 2.45
N PRO A 6 -8.41 -15.63 2.11
CA PRO A 6 -8.43 -16.74 3.06
C PRO A 6 -7.60 -16.41 4.31
N ALA A 7 -8.14 -16.67 5.51
CA ALA A 7 -7.50 -16.31 6.77
C ALA A 7 -6.24 -17.13 7.12
N GLY A 8 -6.03 -18.27 6.43
CA GLY A 8 -4.95 -19.20 6.73
C GLY A 8 -5.08 -19.86 8.12
N VAL A 9 -4.04 -20.59 8.54
CA VAL A 9 -4.07 -21.44 9.76
C VAL A 9 -4.00 -20.62 11.05
N THR A 10 -3.50 -19.38 11.01
CA THR A 10 -3.35 -18.54 12.21
C THR A 10 -3.95 -17.17 11.97
N PRO A 11 -5.21 -16.94 12.40
CA PRO A 11 -5.82 -15.62 12.38
C PRO A 11 -4.98 -14.70 13.27
N GLY A 12 -4.12 -13.88 12.66
CA GLY A 12 -3.30 -12.93 13.41
C GLY A 12 -4.21 -11.97 14.17
N LYS A 13 -4.05 -11.85 15.48
CA LYS A 13 -4.74 -10.82 16.27
C LYS A 13 -4.19 -9.45 15.86
N THR A 14 -4.90 -8.74 14.99
CA THR A 14 -4.61 -7.33 14.68
C THR A 14 -5.62 -6.43 15.36
N ARG A 15 -5.12 -5.52 16.21
CA ARG A 15 -5.79 -4.30 16.73
C ARG A 15 -7.33 -4.31 16.71
N GLY A 16 -7.96 -5.15 17.54
CA GLY A 16 -9.42 -5.11 17.75
C GLY A 16 -10.30 -5.31 16.51
N SER A 17 -9.79 -5.85 15.40
CA SER A 17 -10.53 -5.93 14.13
C SER A 17 -11.41 -7.19 14.05
N THR A 18 -12.73 -7.01 14.12
CA THR A 18 -13.81 -8.01 14.01
C THR A 18 -14.09 -8.48 12.58
N HIS A 19 -13.08 -8.64 11.72
CA HIS A 19 -13.28 -8.84 10.27
C HIS A 19 -12.98 -10.26 9.77
N PHE A 20 -13.26 -11.26 10.62
CA PHE A 20 -13.31 -12.65 10.18
C PHE A 20 -14.76 -13.04 9.90
N SER A 21 -15.00 -13.65 8.75
CA SER A 21 -16.30 -14.21 8.41
C SER A 21 -16.16 -15.70 8.13
N LEU A 22 -17.07 -16.50 8.69
CA LEU A 22 -17.25 -17.88 8.23
C LEU A 22 -17.78 -17.80 6.80
N ILE A 23 -17.06 -18.41 5.86
CA ILE A 23 -17.42 -18.47 4.46
C ILE A 23 -17.78 -19.91 4.08
N ARG A 24 -18.10 -20.12 2.80
CA ARG A 24 -18.45 -21.44 2.27
C ARG A 24 -17.35 -22.46 2.59
N PHE A 25 -17.75 -23.72 2.77
CA PHE A 25 -16.87 -24.85 3.10
C PHE A 25 -16.25 -24.82 4.49
N ASN A 26 -16.89 -24.11 5.44
CA ASN A 26 -16.41 -24.01 6.83
C ASN A 26 -15.01 -23.37 6.94
N GLU A 27 -14.66 -22.56 5.94
CA GLU A 27 -13.44 -21.77 5.90
C GLU A 27 -13.66 -20.40 6.52
N THR A 28 -12.58 -19.72 6.89
CA THR A 28 -12.64 -18.34 7.38
C THR A 28 -11.95 -17.39 6.41
N ALA A 29 -12.61 -16.27 6.15
CA ALA A 29 -12.05 -15.19 5.36
C ALA A 29 -11.69 -14.00 6.25
N TYR A 30 -10.57 -13.36 5.93
CA TYR A 30 -10.13 -12.11 6.51
C TYR A 30 -10.42 -10.98 5.52
N SER A 31 -11.07 -9.92 6.01
CA SER A 31 -11.29 -8.71 5.21
C SER A 31 -10.49 -7.54 5.77
N GLU A 32 -9.83 -6.80 4.88
CA GLU A 32 -9.07 -5.59 5.23
C GLU A 32 -9.22 -4.49 4.17
N ILE A 33 -8.95 -3.25 4.56
CA ILE A 33 -8.83 -2.15 3.60
C ILE A 33 -7.42 -2.15 3.03
N ARG A 34 -7.31 -2.37 1.72
CA ARG A 34 -6.07 -2.22 0.98
C ARG A 34 -6.03 -0.91 0.22
N ARG A 35 -4.86 -0.30 0.17
CA ARG A 35 -4.57 0.96 -0.50
C ARG A 35 -3.60 0.71 -1.65
N PHE A 36 -3.75 1.47 -2.73
CA PHE A 36 -3.03 1.24 -3.97
C PHE A 36 -2.70 2.55 -4.66
N ILE A 37 -1.57 2.56 -5.37
CA ILE A 37 -1.27 3.55 -6.41
C ILE A 37 -1.65 2.94 -7.74
N VAL A 38 -2.46 3.64 -8.53
CA VAL A 38 -2.77 3.24 -9.91
C VAL A 38 -1.59 3.60 -10.80
N ILE A 39 -0.98 2.61 -11.45
CA ILE A 39 0.14 2.81 -12.38
C ILE A 39 -0.30 2.74 -13.85
N SER A 40 -1.40 2.05 -14.13
CA SER A 40 -2.00 2.03 -15.47
C SER A 40 -3.49 1.77 -15.38
N ASN A 41 -4.29 2.68 -15.90
CA ASN A 41 -5.73 2.50 -16.03
C ASN A 41 -6.04 1.78 -17.35
N LYS A 42 -6.76 0.65 -17.31
CA LYS A 42 -7.23 -0.11 -18.47
C LYS A 42 -8.76 -0.06 -18.51
N GLY A 43 -9.37 -0.64 -19.55
CA GLY A 43 -10.81 -0.47 -19.79
C GLY A 43 -11.73 -0.93 -18.66
N GLN A 44 -11.43 -2.05 -17.99
CA GLN A 44 -12.27 -2.64 -16.92
C GLN A 44 -11.52 -2.93 -15.62
N TYR A 45 -10.21 -2.70 -15.62
CA TYR A 45 -9.33 -2.92 -14.48
C TYR A 45 -8.18 -1.91 -14.50
N SER A 46 -7.41 -1.87 -13.44
CA SER A 46 -6.16 -1.11 -13.38
C SER A 46 -5.02 -1.98 -12.89
N GLN A 47 -3.83 -1.71 -13.39
CA GLN A 47 -2.60 -2.19 -12.78
C GLN A 47 -2.22 -1.23 -11.67
N CYS A 48 -1.93 -1.78 -10.51
CA CYS A 48 -1.72 -1.04 -9.28
C CYS A 48 -0.54 -1.62 -8.50
N ILE A 49 0.10 -0.79 -7.69
CA ILE A 49 1.08 -1.23 -6.68
C ILE A 49 0.54 -0.94 -5.28
N PRO A 50 0.73 -1.86 -4.32
CA PRO A 50 0.09 -1.75 -3.01
C PRO A 50 0.81 -0.75 -2.10
N ILE A 51 0.03 -0.10 -1.26
CA ILE A 51 0.51 0.65 -0.09
C ILE A 51 0.18 -0.18 1.15
N GLN A 52 1.20 -0.48 1.95
CA GLN A 52 1.10 -1.35 3.11
C GLN A 52 1.73 -0.70 4.34
N THR A 53 1.06 -0.83 5.48
CA THR A 53 1.62 -0.44 6.79
C THR A 53 2.26 -1.62 7.51
N TYR A 54 2.08 -2.83 6.99
CA TYR A 54 2.57 -4.07 7.60
C TYR A 54 2.13 -4.23 9.06
N ARG A 55 0.86 -3.89 9.33
CA ARG A 55 0.28 -3.84 10.69
C ARG A 55 0.95 -2.77 11.57
N GLY A 56 1.29 -1.63 10.96
CA GLY A 56 2.00 -0.52 11.60
C GLY A 56 3.49 -0.75 11.85
N GLN A 57 4.09 -1.79 11.26
CA GLN A 57 5.51 -2.11 11.42
C GLN A 57 6.39 -1.53 10.31
N GLY A 58 5.79 -1.03 9.21
CA GLY A 58 6.56 -0.63 8.03
C GLY A 58 7.46 -1.77 7.54
N THR A 59 8.66 -1.43 7.06
CA THR A 59 9.65 -2.39 6.58
C THR A 59 10.35 -3.18 7.69
N ARG A 60 10.00 -2.96 8.97
CA ARG A 60 10.51 -3.79 10.09
C ARG A 60 9.87 -5.18 10.14
N LYS A 61 8.76 -5.41 9.43
CA LYS A 61 8.15 -6.74 9.35
C LYS A 61 9.16 -7.72 8.76
N HIS A 62 9.31 -8.89 9.39
CA HIS A 62 10.23 -9.92 8.92
C HIS A 62 9.88 -10.38 7.49
N GLY A 63 10.92 -10.60 6.66
CA GLY A 63 10.78 -11.09 5.29
C GLY A 63 10.41 -10.02 4.25
N ILE A 64 10.52 -8.74 4.58
CA ILE A 64 10.33 -7.64 3.62
C ILE A 64 11.65 -7.35 2.90
N VAL A 65 11.59 -7.26 1.57
CA VAL A 65 12.68 -6.74 0.72
C VAL A 65 12.62 -5.22 0.82
N VAL A 66 13.45 -4.63 1.68
CA VAL A 66 13.40 -3.20 2.04
C VAL A 66 13.68 -2.33 0.81
N GLU A 67 14.52 -2.83 -0.09
CA GLU A 67 14.93 -2.19 -1.32
C GLU A 67 13.75 -1.93 -2.25
N ASP A 68 12.68 -2.73 -2.20
CA ASP A 68 11.48 -2.53 -3.02
C ASP A 68 10.51 -1.49 -2.44
N HIS A 69 10.89 -0.77 -1.39
CA HIS A 69 9.97 0.10 -0.66
C HIS A 69 10.40 1.55 -0.63
N SER A 70 9.41 2.44 -0.61
CA SER A 70 9.57 3.83 -0.21
C SER A 70 8.49 4.22 0.79
N LEU A 71 8.75 5.25 1.60
CA LEU A 71 7.73 5.93 2.37
C LEU A 71 6.75 6.65 1.43
N ILE A 72 5.46 6.57 1.72
CA ILE A 72 4.43 7.35 1.02
C ILE A 72 3.52 8.01 2.04
N TYR A 73 3.23 9.30 1.84
CA TYR A 73 2.46 10.10 2.80
C TYR A 73 1.52 11.06 2.07
N THR A 74 0.44 11.44 2.74
CA THR A 74 -0.44 12.53 2.31
C THR A 74 0.00 13.83 2.95
N GLY A 75 0.11 14.91 2.18
CA GLY A 75 0.49 16.23 2.68
C GLY A 75 0.50 17.29 1.58
N ASP A 76 0.48 18.55 1.98
CA ASP A 76 0.55 19.73 1.12
C ASP A 76 2.01 20.01 0.68
N GLU A 77 2.23 21.01 -0.18
CA GLU A 77 3.54 21.29 -0.78
C GLU A 77 4.63 21.59 0.27
N ASP A 78 4.25 22.26 1.36
CA ASP A 78 5.16 22.66 2.45
C ASP A 78 5.31 21.58 3.54
N ASP A 79 4.58 20.47 3.45
CA ASP A 79 4.61 19.40 4.46
C ASP A 79 5.86 18.51 4.32
N GLU A 80 6.60 18.39 5.41
CA GLU A 80 7.70 17.44 5.51
C GLU A 80 7.19 15.99 5.59
N PRO A 81 7.90 15.02 4.98
CA PRO A 81 7.56 13.61 5.12
C PRO A 81 7.68 13.17 6.59
N PRO A 82 6.81 12.26 7.07
CA PRO A 82 6.99 11.62 8.36
C PRO A 82 8.36 10.93 8.46
N GLU A 83 8.94 10.91 9.65
CA GLU A 83 10.15 10.14 9.91
C GLU A 83 9.92 8.64 9.66
N LEU A 84 10.96 7.96 9.19
CA LEU A 84 10.99 6.50 9.15
C LEU A 84 10.83 5.93 10.57
N LEU A 85 10.14 4.79 10.69
CA LEU A 85 10.03 4.14 11.99
C LEU A 85 11.43 3.72 12.46
N PRO A 86 11.75 3.78 13.77
CA PRO A 86 13.07 3.40 14.27
C PRO A 86 13.50 2.02 13.77
N GLY A 87 14.65 1.95 13.09
CA GLY A 87 15.20 0.71 12.54
C GLY A 87 14.78 0.35 11.12
N GLU A 88 13.88 1.12 10.47
CA GLU A 88 13.72 1.05 9.02
C GLU A 88 14.98 1.55 8.31
N ARG A 89 15.30 0.95 7.17
CA ARG A 89 16.49 1.25 6.37
C ARG A 89 16.15 1.61 4.93
N ILE A 90 14.98 2.22 4.73
CA ILE A 90 14.53 2.67 3.42
C ILE A 90 15.47 3.79 2.95
N THR A 91 16.00 3.63 1.74
CA THR A 91 16.91 4.60 1.11
C THR A 91 16.25 5.42 0.00
N LYS A 92 15.11 4.95 -0.51
CA LYS A 92 14.32 5.66 -1.53
C LYS A 92 13.70 6.93 -0.94
N GLN A 93 13.67 8.00 -1.73
CA GLN A 93 13.00 9.24 -1.35
C GLN A 93 11.49 9.02 -1.15
N PRO A 94 10.88 9.65 -0.14
CA PRO A 94 9.44 9.59 0.09
C PRO A 94 8.62 10.09 -1.11
N LEU A 95 7.44 9.50 -1.30
CA LEU A 95 6.44 9.96 -2.26
C LEU A 95 5.33 10.72 -1.52
N ARG A 96 5.19 12.02 -1.82
CA ARG A 96 4.04 12.83 -1.40
C ARG A 96 2.80 12.56 -2.26
N VAL A 97 1.65 12.47 -1.62
CA VAL A 97 0.32 12.38 -2.22
C VAL A 97 -0.46 13.65 -1.85
N GLU A 98 -0.90 14.38 -2.86
CA GLU A 98 -1.82 15.52 -2.72
C GLU A 98 -3.22 14.99 -2.40
N PRO A 99 -3.79 15.29 -1.22
CA PRO A 99 -5.07 14.74 -0.83
C PRO A 99 -6.23 15.33 -1.67
N THR A 100 -7.16 14.49 -2.11
CA THR A 100 -8.40 14.96 -2.78
C THR A 100 -9.50 15.31 -1.76
N GLY A 101 -9.37 14.84 -0.52
CA GLY A 101 -10.38 15.00 0.53
C GLY A 101 -9.80 14.76 1.92
N SER A 102 -10.60 14.21 2.84
CA SER A 102 -10.21 13.99 4.24
C SER A 102 -9.42 12.70 4.50
N GLU A 103 -9.34 11.82 3.50
CA GLU A 103 -8.64 10.54 3.65
C GLU A 103 -7.14 10.74 3.63
N THR A 104 -6.46 10.09 4.57
CA THR A 104 -5.00 10.23 4.76
C THR A 104 -4.32 8.87 4.85
N LEU A 105 -3.01 8.87 4.58
CA LEU A 105 -2.15 7.71 4.76
C LEU A 105 -1.59 7.70 6.19
N GLU A 106 -1.50 6.51 6.79
CA GLU A 106 -0.84 6.34 8.08
C GLU A 106 0.67 6.62 7.94
N SER A 107 1.33 7.12 8.98
CA SER A 107 2.79 7.39 8.97
C SER A 107 3.65 6.16 8.67
N ALA A 108 3.14 4.95 8.93
CA ALA A 108 3.77 3.68 8.61
C ALA A 108 3.54 3.21 7.16
N SER A 109 2.84 3.98 6.32
CA SER A 109 2.49 3.59 4.95
C SER A 109 3.74 3.52 4.07
N ARG A 110 3.95 2.35 3.46
CA ARG A 110 5.05 2.10 2.52
C ARG A 110 4.47 1.61 1.20
N VAL A 111 4.90 2.20 0.09
CA VAL A 111 4.64 1.64 -1.23
C VAL A 111 5.58 0.46 -1.45
N ASN A 112 5.08 -0.63 -2.05
CA ASN A 112 5.88 -1.78 -2.44
C ASN A 112 5.93 -1.86 -3.97
N PHE A 113 7.08 -1.53 -4.54
CA PHE A 113 7.30 -1.50 -6.00
C PHE A 113 7.47 -2.90 -6.60
N GLY A 114 7.94 -3.87 -5.81
CA GLY A 114 8.19 -5.25 -6.24
C GLY A 114 6.91 -6.09 -6.41
N LYS A 115 5.72 -5.51 -6.20
CA LYS A 115 4.46 -6.24 -6.33
C LYS A 115 3.41 -5.46 -7.13
N VAL A 116 2.91 -6.10 -8.18
CA VAL A 116 1.83 -5.58 -9.03
C VAL A 116 0.53 -6.33 -8.75
N TYR A 117 -0.58 -5.59 -8.72
CA TYR A 117 -1.93 -6.12 -8.61
C TYR A 117 -2.81 -5.62 -9.75
N THR A 118 -3.63 -6.52 -10.27
CA THR A 118 -4.80 -6.16 -11.08
C THR A 118 -5.96 -5.85 -10.15
N VAL A 119 -6.52 -4.64 -10.27
CA VAL A 119 -7.70 -4.19 -9.52
C VAL A 119 -8.85 -4.00 -10.51
N GLU A 120 -9.87 -4.83 -10.40
CA GLU A 120 -11.11 -4.70 -11.19
C GLU A 120 -11.88 -3.42 -10.81
N HIS A 121 -12.51 -2.76 -11.78
CA HIS A 121 -13.25 -1.52 -11.55
C HIS A 121 -14.63 -1.71 -10.91
N ASN A 122 -15.08 -2.96 -10.77
CA ASN A 122 -16.35 -3.28 -10.12
C ASN A 122 -16.26 -3.32 -8.58
N VAL A 123 -15.09 -3.04 -7.99
CA VAL A 123 -14.91 -2.98 -6.53
C VAL A 123 -15.17 -1.58 -5.99
N LYS A 124 -15.68 -1.50 -4.76
CA LYS A 124 -15.82 -0.22 -4.07
C LYS A 124 -14.44 0.31 -3.67
N VAL A 125 -14.14 1.52 -4.13
CA VAL A 125 -12.92 2.26 -3.80
C VAL A 125 -13.27 3.56 -3.09
N LEU A 126 -12.28 4.09 -2.37
CA LEU A 126 -12.32 5.42 -1.78
C LEU A 126 -11.07 6.14 -2.26
N ASP A 127 -11.23 7.35 -2.79
CA ASP A 127 -10.12 8.15 -3.28
C ASP A 127 -9.37 8.78 -2.10
N ILE A 128 -8.04 8.75 -2.17
CA ILE A 128 -7.16 9.36 -1.17
C ILE A 128 -6.56 10.65 -1.74
N GLY A 129 -6.12 10.62 -3.00
CA GLY A 129 -5.29 11.67 -3.55
C GLY A 129 -4.49 11.24 -4.78
N VAL A 130 -3.69 12.17 -5.27
CA VAL A 130 -2.84 12.00 -6.45
C VAL A 130 -1.38 12.11 -6.03
N VAL A 131 -0.52 11.22 -6.53
CA VAL A 131 0.92 11.35 -6.29
C VAL A 131 1.39 12.69 -6.87
N CYS A 132 2.07 13.47 -6.04
CA CYS A 132 2.66 14.76 -6.39
C CYS A 132 3.32 14.70 -7.77
N PRO A 133 2.97 15.60 -8.73
CA PRO A 133 3.52 15.56 -10.09
C PRO A 133 5.05 15.52 -10.15
N GLN A 134 5.71 16.24 -9.24
CA GLN A 134 7.16 16.28 -9.10
C GLN A 134 7.74 14.94 -8.65
N HIS A 135 6.96 14.03 -8.07
CA HIS A 135 7.41 12.70 -7.65
C HIS A 135 7.06 11.58 -8.64
N ILE A 136 6.35 11.88 -9.74
CA ILE A 136 5.97 10.86 -10.73
C ILE A 136 7.20 10.18 -11.35
N TYR A 137 8.29 10.92 -11.59
CA TYR A 137 9.54 10.33 -12.10
C TYR A 137 10.16 9.33 -11.12
N LEU A 138 10.08 9.59 -9.81
CA LEU A 138 10.55 8.67 -8.77
C LEU A 138 9.69 7.40 -8.76
N LEU A 139 8.36 7.56 -8.81
CA LEU A 139 7.41 6.44 -8.87
C LEU A 139 7.73 5.52 -10.05
N VAL A 140 7.95 6.08 -11.25
CA VAL A 140 8.27 5.30 -12.46
C VAL A 140 9.62 4.61 -12.30
N ASN A 141 10.68 5.33 -11.91
CA ASN A 141 12.02 4.77 -11.78
C ASN A 141 12.05 3.63 -10.74
N TYR A 142 11.51 3.87 -9.54
CA TYR A 142 11.49 2.86 -8.49
C TYR A 142 10.69 1.62 -8.88
N PHE A 143 9.60 1.80 -9.62
CA PHE A 143 8.81 0.68 -10.14
C PHE A 143 9.56 -0.12 -11.20
N THR A 144 10.21 0.55 -12.16
CA THR A 144 11.01 -0.13 -13.19
C THR A 144 12.21 -0.85 -12.58
N ASP A 145 12.91 -0.24 -11.62
CA ASP A 145 14.06 -0.85 -10.94
C ASP A 145 13.66 -2.13 -10.20
N ALA A 146 12.53 -2.10 -9.46
CA ALA A 146 12.05 -3.26 -8.71
C ALA A 146 11.64 -4.43 -9.61
N LEU A 147 11.15 -4.18 -10.83
CA LEU A 147 10.76 -5.23 -11.78
C LEU A 147 11.92 -5.78 -12.62
N THR A 148 13.07 -5.10 -12.64
CA THR A 148 14.24 -5.48 -13.44
C THR A 148 15.40 -6.03 -12.59
N SER A 149 15.30 -5.91 -11.27
CA SER A 149 16.26 -6.49 -10.33
C SER A 149 16.15 -8.03 -10.36
N VAL A 150 17.19 -8.69 -10.89
CA VAL A 150 17.35 -10.16 -10.96
C VAL A 150 18.04 -10.74 -9.74
#